data_AF-A0A7S2NSP6-F1
#
_entry.id   AF-A0A7S2NSP6-F1
#
_cell.length_a   1.000
_cell.length_b   1.000
_cell.length_c   1.000
_cell.angle_alpha   90.00
_cell.angle_beta   90.00
_cell.angle_gamma   90.00
#
_symmetry.space_group_name_H-M   'P 1'
#
loop_
_entity.id
_entity.type
_entity.pdbx_description
1 polymer ?
#
loop_
_entity_poly.entity_id
_entity_poly.type
_entity_poly.pdbx_seq_one_letter_code
_entity_poly.pdbx_strand_id
1 'polypeptide(L)'
;SVDNADTGAQMAVDGNRGMHLQFDGCAVSQRQDAPWWRADLGYRLPLAVVRIFGRWDEGSMYSLHEGLQIRVGDSQEWYESEVCSGADNITLERRAATVVNCLGE
;
A
#
# COMPACT_ATOMS: atom_id res chain seq x y z
N SER A 1 14.53 7.67 24.76
CA SER A 1 13.34 7.50 23.92
C SER A 1 13.48 6.16 23.23
N VAL A 2 12.44 5.34 23.22
CA VAL A 2 12.49 4.04 22.52
C VAL A 2 12.02 4.26 21.09
N ASP A 3 12.99 4.37 20.18
CA ASP A 3 12.82 4.56 18.75
C ASP A 3 12.46 3.22 18.07
N ASN A 4 11.23 2.73 18.30
CA ASN A 4 10.77 1.45 17.76
C ASN A 4 9.54 1.59 16.84
N ALA A 5 9.64 2.42 15.80
CA ALA A 5 8.57 2.58 14.80
C ALA A 5 9.04 2.78 13.34
N ASP A 6 10.33 2.94 13.06
CA ASP A 6 10.82 3.29 11.70
C ASP A 6 11.16 2.10 10.78
N THR A 7 10.87 0.86 11.16
CA THR A 7 11.27 -0.34 10.38
C THR A 7 10.11 -1.27 10.00
N GLY A 8 8.91 -0.72 9.73
CA GLY A 8 7.77 -1.50 9.24
C GLY A 8 7.45 -1.32 7.75
N ALA A 9 7.81 -0.18 7.17
CA ALA A 9 7.42 0.20 5.81
C ALA A 9 7.97 -0.76 4.74
N GLN A 10 9.16 -1.31 4.96
CA GLN A 10 9.80 -2.25 4.04
C GLN A 10 9.09 -3.60 3.97
N MET A 11 8.29 -3.97 4.98
CA MET A 11 7.50 -5.21 4.97
C MET A 11 6.43 -5.21 3.87
N ALA A 12 6.09 -4.04 3.29
CA ALA A 12 5.19 -3.97 2.14
C ALA A 12 5.86 -4.34 0.80
N VAL A 13 7.21 -4.39 0.77
CA VAL A 13 8.02 -4.58 -0.45
C VAL A 13 9.14 -5.62 -0.25
N ASP A 14 9.07 -6.43 0.80
CA ASP A 14 10.06 -7.45 1.13
C ASP A 14 9.92 -8.75 0.29
N GLY A 15 8.87 -8.83 -0.54
CA GLY A 15 8.56 -9.97 -1.38
C GLY A 15 7.68 -11.04 -0.70
N ASN A 16 7.39 -10.90 0.59
CA ASN A 16 6.38 -11.71 1.26
C ASN A 16 4.98 -11.20 0.89
N ARG A 17 4.08 -12.13 0.55
CA ARG A 17 2.69 -11.83 0.15
C ARG A 17 1.69 -12.29 1.20
N GLY A 18 2.18 -12.77 2.34
CA GLY A 18 1.32 -13.20 3.41
C GLY A 18 0.55 -12.01 3.99
N MET A 19 -0.70 -12.28 4.36
CA MET A 19 -1.66 -11.25 4.74
C MET A 19 -1.89 -11.24 6.26
N HIS A 20 -1.26 -12.14 7.01
CA HIS A 20 -1.45 -12.26 8.44
C HIS A 20 -0.35 -11.52 9.22
N LEU A 21 -0.70 -10.41 9.87
CA LEU A 21 0.28 -9.54 10.53
C LEU A 21 1.22 -10.29 11.48
N GLN A 22 0.70 -11.23 12.28
CA GLN A 22 1.48 -11.93 13.30
C GLN A 22 2.43 -13.01 12.73
N PHE A 23 2.13 -13.56 11.56
CA PHE A 23 2.85 -14.72 11.01
C PHE A 23 3.68 -14.36 9.78
N ASP A 24 3.16 -13.45 8.95
CA ASP A 24 3.75 -13.10 7.67
C ASP A 24 4.46 -11.74 7.72
N GLY A 25 4.08 -10.88 8.66
CA GLY A 25 4.52 -9.49 8.69
C GLY A 25 3.78 -8.63 7.69
N CYS A 26 3.39 -7.43 8.10
CA CYS A 26 2.78 -6.42 7.23
C CYS A 26 3.32 -5.04 7.62
N ALA A 27 3.35 -4.11 6.67
CA ALA A 27 3.52 -2.70 7.02
C ALA A 27 2.26 -2.20 7.75
N VAL A 28 2.47 -1.51 8.87
CA VAL A 28 1.39 -0.97 9.71
C VAL A 28 1.74 0.46 10.07
N SER A 29 0.81 1.38 9.87
CA SER A 29 0.92 2.75 10.37
C SER A 29 0.35 2.85 11.79
N GLN A 30 0.71 3.91 12.50
CA GLN A 30 -0.09 4.32 13.66
C GLN A 30 -1.51 4.73 13.21
N ARG A 31 -2.43 4.79 14.17
CA ARG A 31 -3.79 5.28 13.91
C ARG A 31 -3.75 6.78 13.67
N GLN A 32 -4.03 7.18 12.43
CA GLN A 32 -4.07 8.57 11.99
C GLN A 32 -5.07 8.71 10.84
N ASP A 33 -5.44 9.96 10.53
CA ASP A 33 -6.31 10.25 9.40
C ASP A 33 -5.53 10.14 8.09
N ALA A 34 -6.12 9.46 7.11
CA ALA A 34 -5.53 9.22 5.78
C ALA A 34 -4.05 8.77 5.83
N PRO A 35 -3.74 7.63 6.48
CA PRO A 35 -2.38 7.13 6.55
C PRO A 35 -1.86 6.82 5.14
N TRP A 36 -0.58 7.09 4.92
CA TRP A 36 0.08 6.87 3.65
C TRP A 36 1.36 6.07 3.82
N TRP A 37 1.78 5.47 2.71
CA TRP A 37 3.06 4.78 2.57
C TRP A 37 3.58 5.05 1.16
N ARG A 38 4.90 5.05 0.99
CA ARG A 38 5.57 5.30 -0.30
C ARG A 38 6.70 4.29 -0.51
N ALA A 39 6.78 3.75 -1.72
CA ALA A 39 7.98 3.09 -2.23
C ALA A 39 8.67 3.97 -3.27
N ASP A 40 10.00 3.96 -3.24
CA ASP A 40 10.85 4.50 -4.28
C ASP A 40 11.43 3.32 -5.08
N LEU A 41 11.23 3.33 -6.39
CA LEU A 41 11.72 2.28 -7.30
C LEU A 41 13.20 2.47 -7.65
N GLY A 42 13.78 3.63 -7.37
CA GLY A 42 15.18 3.98 -7.65
C GLY A 42 15.46 4.37 -9.11
N TYR A 43 14.52 4.16 -10.02
CA TYR A 43 14.60 4.56 -11.43
C TYR A 43 13.21 4.82 -12.01
N ARG A 44 13.17 5.58 -13.11
CA ARG A 44 11.94 5.88 -13.83
C ARG A 44 11.63 4.77 -14.82
N LEU A 45 10.44 4.20 -14.73
CA LEU A 45 9.93 3.22 -15.68
C LEU A 45 8.41 3.38 -15.85
N PRO A 46 7.85 2.97 -17.00
CA PRO A 46 6.42 2.84 -17.15
C PRO A 46 5.88 1.80 -16.15
N LEU A 47 4.94 2.21 -15.29
CA LEU A 47 4.26 1.32 -14.37
C LEU A 47 2.92 0.90 -14.93
N ALA A 48 2.74 -0.40 -15.15
CA ALA A 48 1.48 -0.92 -15.70
C ALA A 48 0.50 -1.37 -14.63
N VAL A 49 0.97 -2.10 -13.62
CA VAL A 49 0.10 -2.77 -12.65
C VAL A 49 0.69 -2.66 -11.25
N VAL A 50 -0.16 -2.32 -10.28
CA VAL A 50 0.12 -2.42 -8.86
C VAL A 50 -0.71 -3.57 -8.27
N ARG A 51 -0.07 -4.44 -7.48
CA ARG A 51 -0.74 -5.54 -6.77
C ARG A 51 -0.61 -5.31 -5.27
N ILE A 52 -1.75 -5.27 -4.58
CA ILE A 52 -1.79 -5.03 -3.13
C ILE A 52 -2.27 -6.29 -2.43
N PHE A 53 -1.52 -6.69 -1.41
CA PHE A 53 -1.89 -7.75 -0.48
C PHE A 53 -2.24 -7.09 0.86
N GLY A 54 -3.54 -6.85 1.08
CA GLY A 54 -4.03 -6.22 2.31
C GLY A 54 -3.95 -7.16 3.50
N ARG A 55 -3.78 -6.63 4.71
CA ARG A 55 -3.85 -7.42 5.95
C ARG A 55 -5.21 -8.12 6.05
N TRP A 56 -5.15 -9.44 6.20
CA TRP A 56 -6.29 -10.32 6.43
C TRP A 56 -5.97 -11.25 7.61
N ASP A 57 -6.44 -10.87 8.78
CA ASP A 57 -6.46 -11.68 9.99
C ASP A 57 -7.88 -11.74 10.53
N GLU A 58 -8.33 -12.94 10.91
CA GLU A 58 -9.69 -13.15 11.37
C GLU A 58 -9.95 -12.33 12.64
N GLY A 59 -10.91 -11.40 12.56
CA GLY A 59 -11.28 -10.53 13.67
C GLY A 59 -10.56 -9.19 13.75
N SER A 60 -9.69 -8.84 12.79
CA SER A 60 -9.16 -7.48 12.72
C SER A 60 -10.23 -6.49 12.24
N MET A 61 -10.62 -5.57 13.12
CA MET A 61 -11.50 -4.45 12.80
C MET A 61 -10.72 -3.21 12.31
N TYR A 62 -9.39 -3.27 12.30
CA TYR A 62 -8.50 -2.14 12.03
C TYR A 62 -7.77 -2.24 10.68
N SER A 63 -8.18 -3.18 9.83
CA SER A 63 -7.65 -3.34 8.49
C SER A 63 -8.37 -2.38 7.54
N LEU A 64 -7.60 -1.60 6.77
CA LEU A 64 -8.15 -0.78 5.70
C LEU A 64 -8.73 -1.72 4.63
N HIS A 65 -10.04 -1.71 4.46
CA HIS A 65 -10.72 -2.51 3.45
C HIS A 65 -11.34 -1.68 2.33
N GLU A 66 -11.43 -0.36 2.49
CA GLU A 66 -11.98 0.58 1.52
C GLU A 66 -11.28 1.95 1.63
N GLY A 67 -11.45 2.82 0.65
CA GLY A 67 -10.92 4.19 0.70
C GLY A 67 -9.46 4.35 0.26
N LEU A 68 -8.81 3.29 -0.24
CA LEU A 68 -7.42 3.39 -0.69
C LEU A 68 -7.33 4.11 -2.03
N GLN A 69 -6.36 5.02 -2.15
CA GLN A 69 -5.99 5.66 -3.41
C GLN A 69 -4.52 5.33 -3.71
N ILE A 70 -4.23 5.00 -4.97
CA ILE A 70 -2.86 4.77 -5.45
C ILE A 70 -2.47 5.93 -6.34
N ARG A 71 -1.30 6.51 -6.06
CA ARG A 71 -0.70 7.56 -6.86
C ARG A 71 0.67 7.14 -7.35
N VAL A 72 0.96 7.51 -8.60
CA VAL A 72 2.23 7.23 -9.27
C VAL A 72 2.73 8.52 -9.91
N GLY A 73 4.00 8.84 -9.69
CA GLY A 73 4.60 10.05 -10.24
C GLY A 73 6.08 10.16 -9.88
N ASP A 74 6.76 11.09 -10.54
CA ASP A 74 8.18 11.37 -10.35
C ASP A 74 8.45 12.45 -9.29
N SER A 75 7.40 13.13 -8.81
CA SER A 75 7.53 14.21 -7.81
C SER A 75 7.74 13.65 -6.41
N GLN A 76 8.46 14.41 -5.57
CA GLN A 76 8.52 14.12 -4.13
C GLN A 76 7.21 14.46 -3.42
N GLU A 77 6.41 15.34 -4.01
CA GLU A 77 5.12 15.78 -3.50
C GLU A 77 4.00 14.86 -4.01
N TRP A 78 3.29 14.21 -3.08
CA TRP A 78 2.29 13.19 -3.42
C TRP A 78 1.10 13.76 -4.21
N TYR A 79 0.74 15.03 -3.98
CA TYR A 79 -0.41 15.66 -4.62
C TYR A 79 -0.15 16.01 -6.10
N GLU A 80 1.11 16.02 -6.53
CA GLU A 80 1.50 16.20 -7.93
C GLU A 80 1.51 14.89 -8.72
N SER A 81 1.44 13.75 -8.02
CA SER A 81 1.39 12.43 -8.64
C SER A 81 -0.02 12.09 -9.11
N GLU A 82 -0.10 11.47 -10.28
CA GLU A 82 -1.36 11.07 -10.90
C GLU A 82 -1.99 9.91 -10.12
N VAL A 83 -3.31 9.93 -9.98
CA VAL A 83 -4.06 8.80 -9.45
C VAL A 83 -4.13 7.74 -10.55
N CYS A 84 -3.85 6.48 -10.22
CA CYS A 84 -4.04 5.41 -11.19
C CYS A 84 -5.49 5.37 -11.68
N SER A 85 -5.72 5.29 -12.99
CA SER A 85 -7.07 5.30 -13.58
C SER A 85 -7.94 4.17 -12.99
N GLY A 86 -9.09 4.51 -12.43
CA GLY A 86 -10.01 3.58 -11.75
C GLY A 86 -9.70 3.30 -10.26
N ALA A 87 -8.73 4.01 -9.66
CA ALA A 87 -8.27 3.81 -8.28
C ALA A 87 -8.83 4.79 -7.24
N ASP A 88 -9.94 5.49 -7.54
CA ASP A 88 -10.62 6.27 -6.50
C ASP A 88 -11.47 5.34 -5.64
N ASN A 89 -11.15 5.28 -4.34
CA ASN A 89 -11.83 4.44 -3.35
C ASN A 89 -11.68 2.92 -3.61
N ILE A 90 -10.44 2.44 -3.74
CA ILE A 90 -10.15 1.02 -3.89
C ILE A 90 -10.58 0.25 -2.64
N THR A 91 -11.34 -0.83 -2.88
CA THR A 91 -11.66 -1.85 -1.88
C THR A 91 -10.65 -2.99 -1.98
N LEU A 92 -10.08 -3.41 -0.84
CA LEU A 92 -9.12 -4.51 -0.82
C LEU A 92 -9.83 -5.87 -0.84
N GLU A 93 -9.35 -6.75 -1.71
CA GLU A 93 -9.86 -8.11 -1.86
C GLU A 93 -9.54 -8.93 -0.61
N ARG A 94 -10.54 -9.66 -0.11
CA ARG A 94 -10.34 -10.52 1.06
C ARG A 94 -9.65 -11.81 0.62
N ARG A 95 -8.53 -12.15 1.27
CA ARG A 95 -7.74 -13.37 1.01
C ARG A 95 -7.18 -13.46 -0.43
N ALA A 96 -7.11 -12.34 -1.15
CA ALA A 96 -6.55 -12.28 -2.50
C ALA A 96 -5.85 -10.93 -2.73
N ALA A 97 -5.12 -10.83 -3.84
CA ALA A 97 -4.50 -9.59 -4.27
C ALA A 97 -5.53 -8.68 -4.94
N THR A 98 -5.56 -7.41 -4.55
CA THR A 98 -6.20 -6.37 -5.38
C THR A 98 -5.25 -5.96 -6.49
N VAL A 99 -5.70 -6.03 -7.74
CA VAL A 99 -4.91 -5.70 -8.92
C VAL A 99 -5.42 -4.38 -9.49
N VAL A 100 -4.55 -3.37 -9.55
CA VAL A 100 -4.87 -2.03 -10.04
C VAL A 100 -4.05 -1.74 -11.28
N ASN A 101 -4.73 -1.29 -12.34
CA ASN A 101 -4.07 -0.84 -13.56
C ASN A 101 -3.65 0.62 -13.40
N CYS A 102 -2.37 0.89 -13.65
CA CYS A 102 -1.76 2.21 -13.53
C CYS A 102 -1.08 2.64 -14.84
N LEU A 103 -1.35 1.95 -15.96
CA LEU A 103 -0.92 2.42 -17.27
C LEU A 103 -1.43 3.85 -17.44
N GLY A 104 -0.50 4.81 -17.47
CA GLY A 104 -0.79 6.18 -17.82
C GLY A 104 -1.39 6.21 -19.22
N GLU A 105 -2.47 6.97 -19.38
CA GLU A 105 -2.95 7.32 -20.72
C GLU A 105 -2.04 8.38 -21.35
#